data_AF-A0A7W1M7Q8-F1
#
_entry.id   AF-A0A7W1M7Q8-F1
#
_cell.length_a   1.000
_cell.length_b   1.000
_cell.length_c   1.000
_cell.angle_alpha   90.00
_cell.angle_beta   90.00
_cell.angle_gamma   90.00
#
_symmetry.space_group_name_H-M   'P 1'
#
loop_
_entity.id
_entity.type
_entity.pdbx_description
1 polymer ?
#
loop_
_entity_poly.entity_id
_entity_poly.type
_entity_poly.pdbx_seq_one_letter_code
_entity_poly.pdbx_strand_id
1 'polypeptide(L)'
;MIKRSLSITMGLLCACLALQGCSSVKKTLGIDRDPPKEYAVDPSLQPLEMPPDFSCLPTPMPGVERPQDKTARQNQQEKILGSEGAKKSLSPGQKALLEMSQVKPNQEDVRYKVDTEARMEKTADKTIIQRLGIKKTKPKGDALDPYTEVEELQKKGISPSPNVRTNVMPPLAEKDIQLQGGAE
;
A
#
# COMPACT_ATOMS: atom_id res chain seq x y z
N MET A 1 -41.79 43.59 -2.54
CA MET A 1 -41.44 42.20 -2.15
C MET A 1 -41.04 41.33 -3.35
N ILE A 2 -41.71 41.46 -4.51
CA ILE A 2 -41.46 40.67 -5.74
C ILE A 2 -40.03 40.78 -6.31
N LYS A 3 -39.40 41.97 -6.22
CA LYS A 3 -38.02 42.16 -6.73
C LYS A 3 -36.97 41.39 -5.91
N ARG A 4 -37.20 41.20 -4.61
CA ARG A 4 -36.30 40.46 -3.71
C ARG A 4 -36.41 38.95 -3.91
N SER A 5 -37.63 38.43 -4.12
CA SER A 5 -37.83 37.01 -4.42
C SER A 5 -37.24 36.63 -5.79
N LEU A 6 -37.33 37.51 -6.78
CA LEU A 6 -36.76 37.27 -8.12
C LEU A 6 -35.23 37.16 -8.10
N SER A 7 -34.54 38.00 -7.32
CA SER A 7 -33.08 37.92 -7.17
C SER A 7 -32.63 36.65 -6.45
N ILE A 8 -33.38 36.19 -5.45
CA ILE A 8 -33.07 34.95 -4.72
C ILE A 8 -33.25 33.73 -5.64
N THR A 9 -34.33 33.69 -6.43
CA THR A 9 -34.56 32.58 -7.37
C THR A 9 -33.50 32.53 -8.48
N MET A 10 -33.03 33.68 -8.96
CA MET A 10 -31.98 33.73 -9.98
C MET A 10 -30.62 33.30 -9.41
N GLY A 11 -30.28 33.72 -8.19
CA GLY A 11 -29.08 33.28 -7.49
C GLY A 11 -29.08 31.76 -7.25
N LEU A 12 -30.23 31.20 -6.84
CA LEU A 12 -30.36 29.76 -6.63
C LEU A 12 -30.21 28.97 -7.95
N LEU A 13 -30.76 29.48 -9.05
CA LEU A 13 -30.63 28.84 -10.36
C LEU A 13 -29.17 28.83 -10.85
N CYS A 14 -28.47 29.96 -10.71
CA CYS A 14 -27.04 30.04 -11.02
C CYS A 14 -26.18 29.10 -10.16
N ALA A 15 -26.49 28.97 -8.87
CA ALA A 15 -25.80 28.03 -8.00
C ALA A 15 -25.99 26.58 -8.44
N CYS A 16 -27.21 26.16 -8.79
CA CYS A 16 -27.48 24.81 -9.29
C CYS A 16 -26.71 24.48 -10.58
N LEU A 17 -26.56 25.45 -11.49
CA LEU A 17 -25.78 25.29 -12.72
C LEU A 17 -24.27 25.17 -12.44
N ALA A 18 -23.75 25.91 -11.47
CA ALA A 18 -22.35 25.85 -11.07
C ALA A 18 -21.96 24.49 -10.44
N LEU A 19 -22.84 23.86 -9.66
CA LEU A 19 -22.57 22.54 -9.07
C LEU A 19 -22.51 21.42 -10.14
N GLN A 20 -23.31 21.49 -11.20
CA GLN A 20 -23.28 20.51 -12.29
C GLN A 20 -21.97 20.56 -13.10
N GLY A 21 -21.31 21.71 -13.19
CA GLY A 21 -20.01 21.84 -13.88
C GLY A 21 -18.82 21.26 -13.12
N CYS A 22 -18.92 21.13 -11.79
CA CYS A 22 -17.81 20.67 -10.95
C CYS A 22 -17.50 19.18 -11.14
N SER A 23 -18.48 18.36 -11.51
CA SER A 23 -18.31 16.92 -11.78
C SER A 23 -17.44 16.67 -13.02
N SER A 24 -17.65 17.45 -14.09
CA SER A 24 -16.85 17.38 -15.32
C SER A 24 -15.40 17.83 -15.09
N VAL A 25 -15.20 18.90 -14.31
CA VAL A 25 -13.86 19.41 -13.96
C VAL A 25 -13.09 18.39 -13.11
N LYS A 26 -13.75 17.66 -12.20
CA LYS A 26 -13.13 16.58 -11.43
C LYS A 26 -12.58 15.45 -12.33
N LYS A 27 -13.30 15.13 -13.42
CA LYS A 27 -12.87 14.10 -14.39
C LYS A 27 -11.76 14.60 -15.31
N THR A 28 -11.80 15.85 -15.77
CA THR A 28 -10.75 16.44 -16.63
C THR A 28 -9.45 16.73 -15.88
N LEU A 29 -9.53 17.10 -14.60
CA LEU A 29 -8.36 17.30 -13.73
C LEU A 29 -7.74 15.97 -13.24
N GLY A 30 -8.28 14.82 -13.64
CA GLY A 30 -7.76 13.50 -13.26
C GLY A 30 -7.93 13.16 -11.77
N ILE A 31 -8.77 13.92 -11.05
CA ILE A 31 -9.11 13.65 -9.64
C ILE A 31 -10.02 12.41 -9.57
N ASP A 32 -10.89 12.22 -10.57
CA ASP A 32 -11.54 10.91 -10.77
C ASP A 32 -10.60 9.99 -11.55
N ARG A 33 -10.04 9.02 -10.83
CA ARG A 33 -9.25 7.95 -11.42
C ARG A 33 -10.19 6.89 -11.97
N ASP A 34 -10.34 6.86 -13.29
CA ASP A 34 -11.04 5.80 -14.03
C ASP A 34 -9.96 4.77 -14.43
N PRO A 35 -9.70 3.71 -13.64
CA PRO A 35 -8.68 2.74 -14.00
C PRO A 35 -9.04 2.08 -15.34
N PRO A 36 -8.06 1.79 -16.22
CA PRO A 36 -8.31 1.07 -17.45
C PRO A 36 -9.04 -0.23 -17.12
N LYS A 37 -10.14 -0.53 -17.83
CA LYS A 37 -10.84 -1.79 -17.68
C LYS A 37 -10.08 -2.90 -18.38
N GLU A 38 -8.95 -3.28 -17.79
CA GLU A 38 -8.03 -4.33 -18.23
C GLU A 38 -8.68 -5.71 -18.41
N TYR A 39 -9.89 -5.89 -17.87
CA TYR A 39 -10.66 -7.13 -17.88
C TYR A 39 -11.96 -7.05 -18.68
N ALA A 40 -12.24 -5.91 -19.33
CA ALA A 40 -13.51 -5.72 -20.06
C ALA A 40 -13.49 -6.27 -21.49
N VAL A 41 -12.31 -6.58 -22.04
CA VAL A 41 -12.17 -7.15 -23.37
C VAL A 41 -11.24 -8.34 -23.27
N ASP A 42 -11.76 -9.54 -23.48
CA ASP A 42 -10.94 -10.74 -23.59
C ASP A 42 -10.23 -10.67 -24.95
N PRO A 43 -8.90 -10.44 -25.02
CA PRO A 43 -8.21 -10.21 -26.29
C PRO A 43 -8.15 -11.46 -27.18
N SER A 44 -8.53 -12.62 -26.65
CA SER A 44 -8.57 -13.92 -27.34
C SER A 44 -9.89 -14.21 -28.04
N LEU A 45 -10.85 -13.29 -28.03
CA LEU A 45 -12.04 -13.40 -28.88
C LEU A 45 -11.64 -13.12 -30.33
N GLN A 46 -11.10 -14.14 -31.00
CA GLN A 46 -11.07 -14.17 -32.47
C GLN A 46 -12.53 -13.95 -32.96
N PRO A 47 -12.75 -13.15 -34.02
CA PRO A 47 -14.08 -13.02 -34.61
C PRO A 47 -14.72 -14.39 -34.81
N LEU A 48 -16.01 -14.54 -34.51
CA LEU A 48 -16.73 -15.79 -34.72
C LEU A 48 -16.82 -16.06 -36.23
N GLU A 49 -15.83 -16.76 -36.77
CA GLU A 49 -15.85 -17.33 -38.11
C GLU A 49 -16.40 -18.75 -38.01
N MET A 50 -17.37 -19.07 -38.86
CA MET A 50 -17.95 -20.41 -38.89
C MET A 50 -16.89 -21.39 -39.41
N PRO A 51 -16.56 -22.46 -38.66
CA PRO A 51 -15.59 -23.44 -39.12
C PRO A 51 -16.12 -24.12 -40.40
N PRO A 52 -15.23 -24.44 -41.36
CA PRO A 52 -15.62 -25.06 -42.63
C PRO A 52 -16.20 -26.48 -42.47
N ASP A 53 -15.90 -27.15 -41.35
CA ASP A 53 -16.43 -28.47 -41.04
C ASP A 53 -16.65 -28.64 -39.52
N PHE A 54 -17.78 -29.23 -39.14
CA PHE A 54 -18.19 -29.44 -37.74
C PHE A 54 -17.71 -30.80 -37.20
N SER A 55 -17.15 -31.64 -38.06
CA SER A 55 -16.68 -33.00 -37.76
C SER A 55 -15.53 -33.05 -36.73
N CYS A 56 -14.77 -31.95 -36.59
CA CYS A 56 -13.65 -31.83 -35.66
C CYS A 56 -14.01 -31.20 -34.31
N LEU A 57 -15.30 -30.91 -34.07
CA LEU A 57 -15.71 -30.38 -32.78
C LEU A 57 -15.65 -31.49 -31.72
N PRO A 58 -15.01 -31.25 -30.56
CA PRO A 58 -15.04 -32.21 -29.47
C PRO A 58 -16.50 -32.46 -29.06
N THR A 59 -16.86 -33.72 -28.84
CA THR A 59 -18.20 -34.07 -28.39
C THR A 59 -18.48 -33.42 -27.04
N PRO A 60 -19.64 -32.77 -26.87
CA PRO A 60 -19.97 -32.13 -25.61
C PRO A 60 -20.09 -33.20 -24.52
N MET A 61 -19.34 -33.04 -23.43
CA MET A 61 -19.43 -33.91 -22.26
C MET A 61 -20.56 -33.40 -21.35
N PRO A 62 -21.72 -34.09 -21.28
CA PRO A 62 -22.84 -33.61 -20.49
C PRO A 62 -22.47 -33.66 -18.99
N GLY A 63 -22.71 -32.56 -18.27
CA GLY A 63 -22.49 -32.49 -16.82
C GLY A 63 -21.12 -31.97 -16.38
N VAL A 64 -20.19 -31.72 -17.30
CA VAL A 64 -18.94 -31.00 -17.00
C VAL A 64 -19.23 -29.49 -16.96
N GLU A 65 -18.60 -28.78 -16.01
CA GLU A 65 -18.69 -27.31 -15.95
C GLU A 65 -18.28 -26.68 -17.27
N ARG A 66 -19.08 -25.72 -17.74
CA ARG A 66 -18.82 -25.06 -19.02
C ARG A 66 -17.62 -24.12 -18.86
N PRO A 67 -16.58 -24.23 -19.71
CA PRO A 67 -15.44 -23.33 -19.65
C PRO A 67 -15.80 -21.85 -19.80
N GLN A 68 -16.89 -21.55 -20.52
CA GLN A 68 -17.42 -20.21 -20.72
C GLN A 68 -18.17 -19.63 -19.51
N ASP A 69 -18.48 -20.41 -18.48
CA ASP A 69 -19.13 -19.92 -17.25
C ASP A 69 -18.12 -19.26 -16.29
N LYS A 70 -16.81 -19.31 -16.60
CA LYS A 70 -15.77 -18.61 -15.85
C LYS A 70 -15.86 -17.10 -16.08
N THR A 71 -15.84 -16.34 -15.00
CA THR A 71 -15.76 -14.87 -15.09
C THR A 71 -14.43 -14.43 -15.71
N ALA A 72 -14.42 -13.29 -16.41
CA ALA A 72 -13.20 -12.73 -17.01
C ALA A 72 -12.03 -12.65 -16.01
N ARG A 73 -12.33 -12.31 -14.75
CA ARG A 73 -11.37 -12.28 -13.65
C ARG A 73 -10.74 -13.65 -13.37
N GLN A 74 -11.55 -14.71 -13.31
CA GLN A 74 -11.07 -16.08 -13.08
C GLN A 74 -10.18 -16.56 -14.23
N ASN A 75 -10.58 -16.29 -15.49
CA ASN A 75 -9.78 -16.64 -16.66
C ASN A 75 -8.40 -15.95 -16.64
N GLN A 76 -8.34 -14.69 -16.24
CA GLN A 76 -7.07 -13.96 -16.14
C GLN A 76 -6.22 -14.42 -14.97
N GLN A 77 -6.83 -14.76 -13.83
CA GLN A 77 -6.10 -15.38 -12.72
C GLN A 77 -5.43 -16.68 -13.16
N GLU A 78 -6.15 -17.56 -13.86
CA GLU A 78 -5.57 -18.81 -14.39
C GLU A 78 -4.46 -18.55 -15.42
N LYS A 79 -4.59 -17.52 -16.26
CA LYS A 79 -3.57 -17.16 -17.26
C LYS A 79 -2.31 -16.57 -16.62
N ILE A 80 -2.44 -15.79 -15.55
CA ILE A 80 -1.32 -15.14 -14.85
C ILE A 80 -0.62 -16.12 -13.90
N LEU A 81 -1.38 -16.88 -13.10
CA LEU A 81 -0.81 -17.84 -12.16
C LEU A 81 -0.39 -19.15 -12.84
N GLY A 82 -0.90 -19.40 -14.04
CA GLY A 82 -0.86 -20.72 -14.67
C GLY A 82 -1.93 -21.62 -14.06
N SER A 83 -2.43 -22.58 -14.85
CA SER A 83 -3.34 -23.60 -14.33
C SER A 83 -2.69 -24.31 -13.16
N GLU A 84 -3.34 -24.33 -11.99
CA GLU A 84 -2.86 -25.01 -10.77
C GLU A 84 -2.55 -26.52 -10.97
N GLY A 85 -2.90 -27.08 -12.12
CA GLY A 85 -2.63 -28.46 -12.52
C GLY A 85 -1.17 -28.77 -12.86
N ALA A 86 -0.33 -27.78 -13.20
CA ALA A 86 1.09 -28.02 -13.43
C ALA A 86 1.87 -27.94 -12.10
N LYS A 87 1.60 -28.90 -11.20
CA LYS A 87 2.48 -29.18 -10.05
C LYS A 87 3.85 -29.56 -10.61
N LYS A 88 4.71 -28.59 -10.88
CA LYS A 88 6.13 -28.84 -11.14
C LYS A 88 6.62 -29.63 -9.92
N SER A 89 7.08 -30.86 -10.15
CA SER A 89 7.64 -31.69 -9.10
C SER A 89 8.78 -30.92 -8.45
N LEU A 90 8.57 -30.47 -7.21
CA LEU A 90 9.59 -29.70 -6.49
C LEU A 90 10.87 -30.51 -6.40
N SER A 91 12.00 -29.88 -6.68
CA SER A 91 13.31 -30.52 -6.51
C SER A 91 13.54 -30.88 -5.03
N PRO A 92 14.44 -31.83 -4.72
CA PRO A 92 14.75 -32.18 -3.34
C PRO A 92 15.15 -30.97 -2.48
N GLY A 93 15.95 -30.04 -3.04
CA GLY A 93 16.33 -28.81 -2.36
C GLY A 93 15.16 -27.87 -2.11
N GLN A 94 14.23 -27.75 -3.05
CA GLN A 94 13.01 -26.94 -2.86
C GLN A 94 12.10 -27.51 -1.78
N LYS A 95 11.99 -28.84 -1.68
CA LYS A 95 11.24 -29.49 -0.60
C LYS A 95 11.86 -29.24 0.77
N ALA A 96 13.19 -29.33 0.88
CA ALA A 96 13.91 -29.05 2.12
C ALA A 96 13.70 -27.59 2.58
N LEU A 97 13.77 -26.61 1.67
CA LEU A 97 13.50 -25.21 2.01
C LEU A 97 12.05 -24.98 2.43
N LEU A 98 11.09 -25.66 1.78
CA LEU A 98 9.67 -25.56 2.14
C LEU A 98 9.41 -26.15 3.53
N GLU A 99 10.03 -27.28 3.86
CA GLU A 99 9.97 -27.88 5.19
C GLU A 99 10.59 -26.97 6.26
N MET A 100 11.76 -26.39 5.99
CA MET A 100 12.41 -25.43 6.88
C MET A 100 11.56 -24.18 7.11
N SER A 101 10.82 -23.73 6.09
CA SER A 101 10.00 -22.52 6.19
C SER A 101 8.72 -22.70 7.03
N GLN A 102 8.36 -23.94 7.39
CA GLN A 102 7.14 -24.29 8.14
C GLN A 102 5.86 -23.65 7.59
N VAL A 103 5.84 -23.31 6.29
CA VAL A 103 4.68 -22.68 5.65
C VAL A 103 3.57 -23.72 5.53
N LYS A 104 2.39 -23.39 6.06
CA LYS A 104 1.20 -24.23 5.89
C LYS A 104 0.80 -24.22 4.41
N PRO A 105 0.72 -25.37 3.73
CA PRO A 105 0.22 -25.39 2.36
C PRO A 105 -1.23 -24.92 2.33
N ASN A 106 -1.61 -24.18 1.28
CA ASN A 106 -2.98 -23.75 1.02
C ASN A 106 -3.53 -22.66 1.98
N GLN A 107 -2.71 -21.68 2.37
CA GLN A 107 -3.24 -20.49 3.03
C GLN A 107 -3.90 -19.55 2.02
N GLU A 108 -5.23 -19.62 1.95
CA GLU A 108 -6.02 -18.60 1.27
C GLU A 108 -5.97 -17.27 2.05
N ASP A 109 -5.99 -16.17 1.30
CA ASP A 109 -6.08 -14.78 1.78
C ASP A 109 -5.02 -14.37 2.82
N VAL A 110 -3.75 -14.75 2.61
CA VAL A 110 -2.62 -14.36 3.47
C VAL A 110 -2.57 -12.85 3.70
N ARG A 111 -2.85 -12.04 2.66
CA ARG A 111 -2.85 -10.57 2.78
C ARG A 111 -3.89 -10.08 3.78
N TYR A 112 -5.10 -10.63 3.73
CA TYR A 112 -6.15 -10.27 4.68
C TYR A 112 -5.75 -10.65 6.11
N LYS A 113 -5.19 -11.85 6.31
CA LYS A 113 -4.73 -12.30 7.63
C LYS A 113 -3.62 -11.39 8.18
N VAL A 114 -2.59 -11.11 7.38
CA VAL A 114 -1.51 -10.19 7.77
C VAL A 114 -2.04 -8.80 8.10
N ASP A 115 -2.96 -8.26 7.29
CA ASP A 115 -3.57 -6.96 7.56
C ASP A 115 -4.37 -6.95 8.85
N THR A 116 -5.12 -8.03 9.14
CA THR A 116 -5.86 -8.17 10.39
C THR A 116 -4.94 -8.29 11.60
N GLU A 117 -3.87 -9.09 11.50
CA GLU A 117 -2.87 -9.26 12.56
C GLU A 117 -2.15 -7.94 12.85
N ALA A 118 -1.66 -7.25 11.81
CA ALA A 118 -1.02 -5.94 11.95
C ALA A 118 -1.95 -4.90 12.59
N ARG A 119 -3.26 -4.94 12.29
CA ARG A 119 -4.25 -4.05 12.90
C ARG A 119 -4.49 -4.37 14.37
N MET A 120 -4.51 -5.66 14.73
CA MET A 120 -4.64 -6.14 16.10
C MET A 120 -3.42 -5.74 16.93
N GLU A 121 -2.21 -5.96 16.43
CA GLU A 121 -0.95 -5.59 17.08
C GLU A 121 -0.88 -4.09 17.36
N LYS A 122 -1.19 -3.24 16.36
CA LYS A 122 -1.22 -1.77 16.52
C LYS A 122 -2.21 -1.28 17.59
N THR A 123 -3.16 -2.12 17.97
CA THR A 123 -4.22 -1.81 18.94
C THR A 123 -3.99 -2.48 20.29
N ALA A 124 -3.20 -3.55 20.34
CA ALA A 124 -2.90 -4.32 21.55
C ALA A 124 -2.27 -3.44 22.64
N ASP A 125 -1.26 -2.65 22.28
CA ASP A 125 -0.49 -1.82 23.22
C ASP A 125 -1.24 -0.56 23.70
N LYS A 126 -2.40 -0.26 23.11
CA LYS A 126 -3.16 0.96 23.43
C LYS A 126 -4.15 0.70 24.54
N THR A 127 -4.11 1.56 25.56
CA THR A 127 -5.16 1.65 26.59
C THR A 127 -6.53 1.94 25.96
N ILE A 128 -7.62 1.52 26.60
CA ILE A 128 -9.00 1.72 26.11
C ILE A 128 -9.26 3.19 25.75
N ILE A 129 -8.74 4.13 26.55
CA ILE A 129 -8.86 5.57 26.34
C ILE A 129 -8.17 6.01 25.02
N GLN A 130 -7.00 5.46 24.71
CA GLN A 130 -6.31 5.72 23.45
C GLN A 130 -6.99 5.05 22.24
N ARG A 131 -7.64 3.89 22.45
CA ARG A 131 -8.46 3.24 21.40
C ARG A 131 -9.66 4.12 20.99
N LEU A 132 -10.21 4.87 21.95
CA LEU A 132 -11.27 5.87 21.73
C LEU A 132 -10.76 7.21 21.15
N GLY A 133 -9.47 7.31 20.81
CA GLY A 133 -8.89 8.52 20.20
C GLY A 133 -8.61 9.66 21.18
N ILE A 134 -8.83 9.46 22.48
CA ILE A 134 -8.54 10.46 23.52
C ILE A 134 -7.04 10.43 23.79
N LYS A 135 -6.32 11.39 23.18
CA LYS A 135 -4.87 11.51 23.33
C LYS A 135 -4.55 12.08 24.71
N LYS A 136 -3.89 11.30 25.58
CA LYS A 136 -3.16 11.86 26.72
C LYS A 136 -2.03 12.74 26.17
N THR A 137 -1.83 13.92 26.75
CA THR A 137 -0.70 14.79 26.41
C THR A 137 0.59 14.02 26.68
N LYS A 138 1.29 13.62 25.62
CA LYS A 138 2.62 13.01 25.77
C LYS A 138 3.54 14.14 26.23
N PRO A 139 4.30 13.99 27.33
CA PRO A 139 5.32 14.97 27.66
C PRO A 139 6.26 15.08 26.45
N LYS A 140 6.65 16.31 26.09
CA LYS A 140 7.72 16.49 25.10
C LYS A 140 8.93 15.70 25.59
N GLY A 141 9.50 14.88 24.70
CA GLY A 141 10.76 14.21 25.02
C GLY A 141 11.84 15.27 25.22
N ASP A 142 12.76 15.00 26.13
CA ASP A 142 13.93 15.84 26.31
C ASP A 142 14.80 15.75 25.05
N ALA A 143 15.41 16.87 24.66
CA ALA A 143 16.33 16.91 23.54
C ALA A 143 17.59 16.14 23.95
N LEU A 144 17.75 14.94 23.41
CA LEU A 144 18.93 14.12 23.61
C LEU A 144 20.08 14.68 22.77
N ASP A 145 21.19 15.04 23.40
CA ASP A 145 22.39 15.47 22.70
C ASP A 145 23.08 14.24 22.07
N PRO A 146 23.21 14.20 20.73
CA PRO A 146 23.78 13.05 20.03
C PRO A 146 25.22 12.74 20.43
N TYR A 147 26.01 13.71 20.91
CA TYR A 147 27.40 13.45 21.28
C TYR A 147 27.50 12.73 22.62
N THR A 148 26.73 13.18 23.61
CA THR A 148 26.70 12.55 24.95
C THR A 148 26.20 11.11 24.89
N GLU A 149 25.16 10.85 24.08
CA GLU A 149 24.60 9.49 23.93
C GLU A 149 25.61 8.54 23.28
N VAL A 150 26.38 9.01 22.30
CA VAL A 150 27.42 8.17 21.66
C VAL A 150 28.48 7.74 22.66
N GLU A 151 28.92 8.62 23.55
CA GLU A 151 29.87 8.26 24.61
C GLU A 151 29.27 7.23 25.59
N GLU A 152 28.00 7.38 25.95
CA GLU A 152 27.31 6.41 26.80
C GLU A 152 27.16 5.04 26.14
N LEU A 153 26.81 5.02 24.85
CA LEU A 153 26.66 3.79 24.07
C LEU A 153 28.00 3.06 23.91
N GLN A 154 29.09 3.82 23.71
CA GLN A 154 30.45 3.26 23.69
C GLN A 154 30.83 2.62 25.03
N LYS A 155 30.51 3.27 26.17
CA LYS A 155 30.71 2.68 27.52
C LYS A 155 29.89 1.41 27.72
N LYS A 156 28.72 1.30 27.09
CA LYS A 156 27.86 0.10 27.08
C LYS A 156 28.34 -0.98 26.10
N GLY A 157 29.45 -0.76 25.39
CA GLY A 157 30.03 -1.72 24.44
C GLY A 157 29.33 -1.76 23.07
N ILE A 158 28.51 -0.75 22.76
CA ILE A 158 27.78 -0.65 21.50
C ILE A 158 28.59 0.25 20.57
N SER A 159 29.29 -0.34 19.60
CA SER A 159 30.07 0.42 18.62
C SER A 159 29.17 1.09 17.59
N PRO A 160 29.42 2.36 17.22
CA PRO A 160 28.67 3.03 16.17
C PRO A 160 28.84 2.31 14.82
N SER A 161 27.77 2.29 14.02
CA SER A 161 27.76 1.64 12.70
C SER A 161 28.78 2.31 11.76
N PRO A 162 29.56 1.53 10.99
CA PRO A 162 30.64 2.02 10.14
C PRO A 162 30.19 2.98 9.02
N ASN A 163 28.88 3.09 8.76
CA ASN A 163 28.30 3.99 7.75
C ASN A 163 27.89 5.38 8.28
N VAL A 164 28.07 5.66 9.57
CA VAL A 164 27.85 7.02 10.10
C VAL A 164 29.09 7.84 9.81
N ARG A 165 29.02 8.74 8.83
CA ARG A 165 30.06 9.75 8.58
C ARG A 165 30.13 10.71 9.77
N THR A 166 30.98 10.43 10.75
CA THR A 166 31.24 11.30 11.91
C THR A 166 32.11 12.52 11.56
N ASN A 167 32.02 13.04 10.33
CA ASN A 167 32.66 14.32 9.97
C ASN A 167 31.80 15.51 10.42
N VAL A 168 31.27 15.45 11.64
CA VAL A 168 30.70 16.62 12.29
C VAL A 168 31.75 17.11 13.27
N MET A 169 32.38 18.24 12.93
CA MET A 169 33.32 18.94 13.79
C MET A 169 32.65 19.13 15.16
N PRO A 170 33.32 18.77 16.28
CA PRO A 170 32.79 19.09 17.60
C PRO A 170 32.53 20.59 17.69
N PRO A 171 31.45 21.06 18.33
CA PRO A 171 31.28 22.48 18.60
C PRO A 171 32.53 22.93 19.37
N LEU A 172 33.22 23.96 18.86
CA LEU A 172 34.42 24.51 19.45
C LEU A 172 34.15 24.76 20.94
N ALA A 173 34.86 24.05 21.81
CA ALA A 173 34.80 24.29 23.23
C ALA A 173 35.18 25.76 23.46
N GLU A 174 34.25 26.52 24.04
CA GLU A 174 34.47 27.86 24.55
C GLU A 174 35.37 27.77 25.79
N LYS A 175 36.63 27.43 25.57
CA LYS A 175 37.71 27.51 26.56
C LYS A 175 38.94 28.06 25.86
N ASP A 176 39.49 29.08 26.50
CA ASP A 176 40.78 29.72 26.21
C ASP A 176 40.77 30.93 25.25
N ILE A 177 39.99 31.96 25.62
CA ILE A 177 40.45 33.35 25.43
C ILE A 177 40.78 33.91 26.82
N GLN A 178 41.88 33.40 27.41
CA GLN A 178 42.60 34.13 28.44
C GLN A 178 43.38 35.24 27.72
N LEU A 179 42.89 36.46 27.90
CA LEU A 179 43.58 37.69 27.51
C LEU A 179 44.95 37.72 28.19
N GLN A 180 46.02 37.47 27.44
CA GLN A 180 47.36 37.91 27.84
C GLN A 180 47.42 39.44 27.75
N GLY A 181 46.93 40.09 28.80
CA GLY A 181 47.33 41.46 29.15
C GLY A 181 48.55 41.37 30.05
N GLY A 182 49.73 41.29 29.45
CA GLY A 182 50.99 41.53 30.14
C GLY A 182 51.15 43.02 30.38
N ALA A 183 51.29 43.40 31.65
CA ALA A 183 51.74 44.72 32.06
C ALA A 183 53.23 44.87 31.75
N GLU A 184 53.57 45.84 30.90
CA GLU A 184 54.63 46.85 31.11
C GLU A 184 54.23 48.12 30.34
#